data_AF-A0A1B6FIP1-F1
#
_entry.id   AF-A0A1B6FIP1-F1
#
_cell.length_a   1.000
_cell.length_b   1.000
_cell.length_c   1.000
_cell.angle_alpha   90.00
_cell.angle_beta   90.00
_cell.angle_gamma   90.00
#
_symmetry.space_group_name_H-M   'P 1'
#
loop_
_entity.id
_entity.type
_entity.pdbx_description
1 polymer ?
#
loop_
_entity_poly.entity_id
_entity_poly.type
_entity_poly.pdbx_seq_one_letter_code
_entity_poly.pdbx_strand_id
1 'polypeptide(L)'
;IIQVIPEAEMITNVSDIMVKKHSFNKSYFVSIEKRDKWSGKEAYPSKGVLKYFTDGSRIDNRAGFGVYGPGAKISVPLGKHATVFQAEVMAIESCARRLILTKPKGAEYLILSDSQAALKALDACCFESKTV
;
A
#
# COMPACT_ATOMS: atom_id res chain seq x y z
N ILE A 1 -2.18 17.92 -12.49
CA ILE A 1 -0.89 18.20 -11.80
C ILE A 1 -0.36 16.86 -11.33
N ILE A 2 0.62 16.31 -12.06
CA ILE A 2 1.26 15.03 -11.72
C ILE A 2 2.23 15.36 -10.58
N GLN A 3 1.88 14.97 -9.36
CA GLN A 3 2.80 15.08 -8.23
C GLN A 3 3.89 14.03 -8.44
N VAL A 4 5.06 14.50 -8.87
CA VAL A 4 6.28 13.68 -8.92
C VAL A 4 6.59 13.29 -7.47
N ILE A 5 6.49 11.99 -7.17
CA ILE A 5 6.89 11.42 -5.89
C ILE A 5 8.43 11.39 -5.89
N PRO A 6 9.12 12.13 -5.00
CA PRO A 6 10.57 12.32 -5.08
C PRO A 6 11.43 11.09 -4.79
N GLU A 7 10.85 9.93 -4.47
CA GLU A 7 11.58 8.69 -4.17
C GLU A 7 11.61 7.68 -5.35
N ALA A 8 11.40 8.14 -6.59
CA ALA A 8 11.40 7.31 -7.80
C ALA A 8 12.75 6.63 -8.18
N GLU A 9 13.79 6.71 -7.34
CA GLU A 9 15.02 5.92 -7.54
C GLU A 9 14.77 4.40 -7.38
N MET A 10 13.68 3.99 -6.72
CA MET A 10 13.28 2.58 -6.63
C MET A 10 12.69 2.00 -7.95
N ILE A 11 12.37 2.85 -8.94
CA ILE A 11 11.60 2.43 -10.13
C ILE A 11 12.49 1.86 -11.27
N THR A 12 13.80 2.07 -11.22
CA THR A 12 14.72 1.62 -12.28
C THR A 12 15.32 0.22 -12.04
N ASN A 13 15.20 -0.33 -10.83
CA ASN A 13 15.70 -1.66 -10.50
C ASN A 13 14.58 -2.70 -10.53
N VAL A 14 14.73 -3.72 -11.38
CA VAL A 14 13.80 -4.87 -11.51
C VAL A 14 14.04 -5.86 -10.37
N SER A 15 14.08 -5.37 -9.13
CA SER A 15 14.51 -6.17 -8.00
C SER A 15 13.82 -5.73 -6.72
N ASP A 16 13.30 -6.72 -6.01
CA ASP A 16 12.84 -6.55 -4.62
C ASP A 16 14.00 -6.71 -3.63
N ILE A 17 15.26 -6.82 -4.09
CA ILE A 17 16.44 -6.94 -3.23
C ILE A 17 16.60 -5.68 -2.40
N MET A 18 16.72 -5.87 -1.09
CA MET A 18 16.98 -4.79 -0.15
C MET A 18 17.94 -5.23 0.94
N VAL A 19 18.83 -4.31 1.32
CA VAL A 19 19.66 -4.45 2.52
C VAL A 19 18.76 -4.52 3.75
N LYS A 20 19.11 -5.40 4.69
CA LYS A 20 18.36 -5.58 5.93
C LYS A 20 18.17 -4.25 6.67
N LYS A 21 16.91 -3.93 6.99
CA LYS A 21 16.55 -2.77 7.79
C LYS A 21 15.61 -3.17 8.92
N HIS A 22 15.68 -2.43 10.03
CA HIS A 22 14.81 -2.62 11.18
C HIS A 22 13.95 -1.38 11.40
N SER A 23 12.65 -1.58 11.66
CA SER A 23 11.73 -0.52 12.08
C SER A 23 10.78 -1.06 13.15
N PHE A 24 10.98 -0.59 14.39
CA PHE A 24 10.18 -1.01 15.54
C PHE A 24 9.07 -0.01 15.90
N ASN A 25 9.20 1.26 15.49
CA ASN A 25 8.24 2.29 15.79
C ASN A 25 7.27 2.48 14.62
N LYS A 26 6.04 1.98 14.76
CA LYS A 26 4.98 2.10 13.76
C LYS A 26 3.83 2.90 14.35
N SER A 27 3.41 3.94 13.64
CA SER A 27 2.23 4.74 13.96
C SER A 27 0.92 4.14 13.41
N TYR A 28 0.98 2.90 12.92
CA TYR A 28 -0.12 2.14 12.34
C TYR A 28 -0.02 0.68 12.80
N PHE A 29 -1.12 -0.05 12.67
CA PHE A 29 -1.15 -1.50 12.83
C PHE A 29 -1.66 -2.15 11.54
N VAL A 30 -1.19 -3.36 11.25
CA VAL A 30 -1.69 -4.18 10.15
C VAL A 30 -2.53 -5.30 10.74
N SER A 31 -3.64 -5.63 10.09
CA SER A 31 -4.44 -6.77 10.50
C SER A 31 -4.96 -7.53 9.28
N ILE A 32 -4.67 -8.82 9.25
CA ILE A 32 -4.96 -9.73 8.14
C ILE A 32 -6.02 -10.73 8.62
N GLU A 33 -7.26 -10.49 8.20
CA GLU A 33 -8.42 -11.29 8.63
C GLU A 33 -8.76 -12.37 7.61
N LYS A 34 -9.28 -13.50 8.09
CA LYS A 34 -9.76 -14.59 7.23
C LYS A 34 -11.02 -14.16 6.47
N ARG A 35 -11.23 -14.73 5.28
CA ARG A 35 -12.38 -14.46 4.41
C ARG A 35 -13.74 -14.61 5.14
N ASP A 36 -13.85 -15.58 6.04
CA ASP A 36 -15.09 -15.85 6.79
C ASP A 36 -15.52 -14.68 7.69
N LYS A 37 -14.57 -13.85 8.14
CA LYS A 37 -14.91 -12.64 8.90
C LYS A 37 -15.52 -11.54 8.03
N TRP A 38 -15.26 -11.55 6.73
CA TRP A 38 -15.78 -10.58 5.77
C TRP A 38 -17.13 -10.98 5.18
N SER A 39 -17.55 -12.25 5.29
CA SER A 39 -18.71 -12.80 4.59
C SER A 39 -20.07 -12.47 5.21
N GLY A 40 -20.14 -11.69 6.30
CA GLY A 40 -21.41 -11.36 6.95
C GLY A 40 -21.47 -10.02 7.70
N LYS A 41 -20.32 -9.39 7.96
CA LYS A 41 -20.17 -8.05 8.56
C LYS A 41 -18.84 -7.46 8.06
N GLU A 42 -18.67 -6.15 8.21
CA GLU A 42 -17.34 -5.55 8.02
C GLU A 42 -16.38 -6.10 9.08
N ALA A 43 -15.21 -6.58 8.66
CA ALA A 43 -14.23 -7.16 9.58
C ALA A 43 -13.67 -6.13 10.59
N TYR A 44 -13.83 -4.84 10.30
CA TYR A 44 -13.40 -3.73 11.15
C TYR A 44 -14.54 -2.73 11.41
N PRO A 45 -14.59 -2.14 12.63
CA PRO A 45 -15.51 -1.04 12.91
C PRO A 45 -15.25 0.11 11.95
N SER A 46 -16.30 0.60 11.29
CA SER A 46 -16.19 1.62 10.25
C SER A 46 -16.89 2.93 10.56
N LYS A 47 -17.61 2.99 11.68
CA LYS A 47 -18.35 4.20 12.04
C LYS A 47 -17.36 5.32 12.35
N GLY A 48 -17.35 6.35 11.50
CA GLY A 48 -16.43 7.49 11.63
C GLY A 48 -15.05 7.28 11.03
N VAL A 49 -14.78 6.12 10.42
CA VAL A 49 -13.48 5.79 9.81
C VAL A 49 -13.53 6.02 8.30
N LEU A 50 -12.56 6.77 7.78
CA LEU A 50 -12.43 7.03 6.34
C LEU A 50 -11.72 5.86 5.65
N LYS A 51 -12.42 5.20 4.73
CA LYS A 51 -11.92 4.02 4.02
C LYS A 51 -11.28 4.37 2.69
N TYR A 52 -10.14 3.76 2.43
CA TYR A 52 -9.44 3.80 1.17
C TYR A 52 -9.13 2.39 0.71
N PHE A 53 -9.25 2.17 -0.60
CA PHE A 53 -8.97 0.90 -1.27
C PHE A 53 -7.77 1.10 -2.17
N THR A 54 -6.85 0.15 -2.13
CA THR A 54 -5.62 0.16 -2.92
C THR A 54 -5.53 -1.12 -3.71
N ASP A 55 -5.02 -1.03 -4.93
CA ASP A 55 -4.82 -2.19 -5.81
C ASP A 55 -3.58 -1.97 -6.67
N GLY A 56 -2.74 -2.99 -6.78
CA GLY A 56 -1.55 -3.03 -7.63
C GLY A 56 -1.73 -4.07 -8.71
N SER A 57 -1.66 -3.65 -9.97
CA SER A 57 -1.90 -4.55 -11.12
C SER A 57 -0.71 -4.59 -12.07
N ARG A 58 -0.62 -5.68 -12.82
CA ARG A 58 0.31 -5.83 -13.94
C ARG A 58 -0.39 -6.51 -15.12
N ILE A 59 -0.40 -5.82 -16.27
CA ILE A 59 -1.01 -6.27 -17.52
C ILE A 59 -0.03 -6.01 -18.66
N ASP A 60 0.19 -6.99 -19.54
CA ASP A 60 1.08 -6.88 -20.72
C ASP A 60 2.46 -6.28 -20.40
N ASN A 61 3.13 -6.78 -19.37
CA ASN A 61 4.41 -6.26 -18.89
C ASN A 61 4.40 -4.78 -18.51
N ARG A 62 3.26 -4.22 -18.13
CA ARG A 62 3.14 -2.87 -17.56
C ARG A 62 2.47 -2.99 -16.21
N ALA A 63 3.11 -2.45 -15.19
CA ALA A 63 2.56 -2.37 -13.85
C ALA A 63 2.02 -0.97 -13.58
N GLY A 64 1.07 -0.90 -12.65
CA GLY A 64 0.51 0.34 -12.16
C GLY A 64 -0.26 0.07 -10.87
N PHE A 65 -0.63 1.15 -10.20
CA PHE A 65 -1.42 1.05 -8.98
C PHE A 65 -2.56 2.05 -8.98
N GLY A 66 -3.55 1.76 -8.14
CA GLY A 66 -4.72 2.60 -7.91
C GLY A 66 -4.97 2.87 -6.43
N VAL A 67 -5.57 4.03 -6.17
CA VAL A 67 -6.13 4.37 -4.85
C VAL A 67 -7.53 4.94 -5.04
N TYR A 68 -8.50 4.38 -4.34
CA TYR A 68 -9.89 4.83 -4.37
C TYR A 68 -10.41 5.11 -2.96
N GLY A 69 -11.08 6.24 -2.76
CA GLY A 69 -11.68 6.61 -1.48
C GLY A 69 -12.21 8.04 -1.48
N PRO A 70 -12.59 8.59 -0.31
CA PRO A 70 -13.07 9.97 -0.18
C PRO A 70 -12.08 10.97 -0.80
N GLY A 71 -12.52 11.63 -1.87
CA GLY A 71 -11.70 12.61 -2.60
C GLY A 71 -10.43 12.03 -3.24
N ALA A 72 -10.36 10.71 -3.47
CA ALA A 72 -9.24 10.04 -4.11
C ALA A 72 -9.73 9.07 -5.20
N LYS A 73 -9.26 9.30 -6.43
CA LYS A 73 -9.37 8.37 -7.56
C LYS A 73 -8.08 8.46 -8.35
N ILE A 74 -7.07 7.75 -7.86
CA ILE A 74 -5.69 7.80 -8.36
C ILE A 74 -5.45 6.54 -9.18
N SER A 75 -4.79 6.71 -10.32
CA SER A 75 -4.24 5.62 -11.12
C SER A 75 -2.89 6.08 -11.64
N VAL A 76 -1.83 5.32 -11.32
CA VAL A 76 -0.46 5.69 -11.62
C VAL A 76 0.23 4.54 -12.35
N PRO A 77 0.71 4.76 -13.59
CA PRO A 77 1.54 3.78 -14.27
C PRO A 77 2.95 3.76 -13.65
N LEU A 78 3.47 2.56 -13.38
CA LEU A 78 4.84 2.34 -12.91
C LEU A 78 5.78 1.90 -14.03
N GLY A 79 5.26 1.67 -15.23
CA GLY A 79 6.04 1.25 -16.39
C GLY A 79 6.29 -0.26 -16.41
N LYS A 80 7.35 -0.70 -17.09
CA LYS A 80 7.55 -2.11 -17.43
C LYS A 80 8.30 -2.93 -16.39
N HIS A 81 9.03 -2.25 -15.52
CA HIS A 81 10.02 -2.86 -14.65
C HIS A 81 9.47 -3.20 -13.27
N ALA A 82 8.37 -2.56 -12.87
CA ALA A 82 7.79 -2.80 -11.56
C ALA A 82 7.11 -4.18 -11.45
N THR A 83 7.30 -4.81 -10.30
CA THR A 83 6.60 -6.06 -9.92
C THR A 83 5.19 -5.75 -9.41
N VAL A 84 4.33 -6.77 -9.34
CA VAL A 84 3.01 -6.62 -8.70
C VAL A 84 3.18 -6.24 -7.22
N PHE A 85 4.15 -6.83 -6.53
CA PHE A 85 4.45 -6.51 -5.14
C PHE A 85 4.84 -5.03 -4.96
N GLN A 86 5.72 -4.51 -5.82
CA GLN A 86 6.08 -3.09 -5.81
C GLN A 86 4.87 -2.20 -6.09
N ALA A 87 4.00 -2.59 -7.04
CA ALA A 87 2.78 -1.84 -7.31
C ALA A 87 1.85 -1.76 -6.10
N GLU A 88 1.64 -2.87 -5.41
CA GLU A 88 0.83 -2.95 -4.18
C GLU A 88 1.41 -2.09 -3.04
N VAL A 89 2.73 -2.20 -2.79
CA VAL A 89 3.40 -1.40 -1.77
C VAL A 89 3.32 0.09 -2.09
N MET A 90 3.53 0.47 -3.35
CA MET A 90 3.40 1.86 -3.81
C MET A 90 1.96 2.37 -3.68
N ALA A 91 0.95 1.53 -3.90
CA ALA A 91 -0.45 1.89 -3.70
C ALA A 91 -0.74 2.30 -2.25
N ILE A 92 -0.29 1.49 -1.30
CA ILE A 92 -0.46 1.74 0.14
C ILE A 92 0.34 2.97 0.58
N GLU A 93 1.61 3.07 0.17
CA GLU A 93 2.50 4.19 0.50
C GLU A 93 1.92 5.52 -0.02
N SER A 94 1.51 5.56 -1.28
CA SER A 94 0.92 6.76 -1.89
C SER A 94 -0.40 7.14 -1.24
N CYS A 95 -1.22 6.17 -0.84
CA CYS A 95 -2.43 6.43 -0.08
C CYS A 95 -2.10 7.03 1.30
N ALA A 96 -1.20 6.41 2.06
CA ALA A 96 -0.81 6.87 3.39
C ALA A 96 -0.20 8.28 3.36
N ARG A 97 0.69 8.54 2.39
CA ARG A 97 1.33 9.85 2.21
C ARG A 97 0.30 10.93 1.91
N ARG A 98 -0.69 10.63 1.05
CA ARG A 98 -1.81 11.54 0.78
C ARG A 98 -2.60 11.87 2.06
N LEU A 99 -2.93 10.86 2.87
CA LEU A 99 -3.68 11.03 4.10
C LEU A 99 -2.91 11.86 5.14
N ILE A 100 -1.59 11.65 5.23
CA ILE A 100 -0.71 12.44 6.09
C ILE A 100 -0.66 13.91 5.67
N LEU A 101 -0.69 14.19 4.37
CA LEU A 101 -0.64 15.56 3.84
C LEU A 101 -1.98 16.30 3.96
N THR A 102 -3.11 15.61 3.80
CA THR A 102 -4.43 16.25 3.88
C THR A 102 -4.94 16.37 5.32
N LYS A 103 -4.48 15.51 6.23
CA LYS A 103 -4.69 15.48 7.70
C LYS A 103 -5.82 16.37 8.25
N PRO A 104 -7.11 16.06 7.98
CA PRO A 104 -8.17 16.51 8.87
C PRO A 104 -7.87 16.01 10.30
N LYS A 105 -7.83 16.95 11.26
CA LYS A 105 -7.55 16.63 12.67
C LYS A 105 -8.56 15.60 13.19
N GLY A 106 -8.07 14.55 13.85
CA GLY A 106 -8.89 13.56 14.54
C GLY A 106 -9.55 12.50 13.65
N ALA A 107 -9.20 12.41 12.36
CA ALA A 107 -9.72 11.37 11.49
C ALA A 107 -8.97 10.04 11.69
N GLU A 108 -9.74 8.96 11.79
CA GLU A 108 -9.23 7.59 11.67
C GLU A 108 -9.35 7.11 10.23
N TYR A 109 -8.33 6.38 9.77
CA TYR A 109 -8.24 5.90 8.40
C TYR A 109 -8.10 4.39 8.36
N LEU A 110 -8.75 3.77 7.38
CA LEU A 110 -8.61 2.36 7.07
C LEU A 110 -8.17 2.21 5.61
N ILE A 111 -6.97 1.69 5.38
CA ILE A 111 -6.46 1.33 4.05
C ILE A 111 -6.71 -0.17 3.85
N LEU A 112 -7.41 -0.51 2.77
CA LEU A 112 -7.81 -1.86 2.41
C LEU A 112 -7.03 -2.28 1.15
N SER A 113 -6.17 -3.28 1.33
CA SER A 113 -5.47 -3.98 0.26
C SER A 113 -5.77 -5.47 0.37
N ASP A 114 -5.94 -6.15 -0.75
CA ASP A 114 -6.05 -7.61 -0.83
C ASP A 114 -4.68 -8.31 -0.97
N SER A 115 -3.60 -7.54 -1.13
CA SER A 115 -2.23 -8.04 -1.18
C SER A 115 -1.70 -8.42 0.21
N GLN A 116 -1.92 -9.68 0.59
CA GLN A 116 -1.34 -10.23 1.83
C GLN A 116 0.19 -10.10 1.88
N ALA A 117 0.87 -10.16 0.72
CA ALA A 117 2.32 -9.98 0.66
C ALA A 117 2.72 -8.57 1.12
N ALA A 118 2.04 -7.53 0.60
CA ALA A 118 2.29 -6.15 1.01
C ALA A 118 1.94 -5.91 2.48
N LEU A 119 0.81 -6.45 2.95
CA LEU A 119 0.40 -6.33 4.36
C LEU A 119 1.40 -7.01 5.30
N LYS A 120 1.85 -8.25 5.01
CA LYS A 120 2.86 -8.94 5.82
C LYS A 120 4.20 -8.21 5.82
N ALA A 121 4.60 -7.65 4.67
CA ALA A 121 5.81 -6.85 4.59
C ALA A 121 5.71 -5.60 5.49
N LEU A 122 4.57 -4.91 5.49
CA LEU A 122 4.33 -3.76 6.36
C LEU A 122 4.24 -4.13 7.85
N ASP A 123 3.78 -5.33 8.18
CA ASP A 123 3.68 -5.81 9.57
C ASP A 123 5.03 -6.27 10.15
N ALA A 124 5.97 -6.68 9.30
CA ALA A 124 7.31 -7.08 9.72
C ALA A 124 8.10 -5.93 10.37
N CYS A 125 8.88 -6.23 11.42
CA CYS A 125 9.81 -5.27 12.05
C CYS A 125 11.22 -5.32 11.44
N CYS A 126 11.49 -6.37 10.67
CA CYS A 126 12.73 -6.61 9.94
C CYS A 126 12.39 -6.81 8.47
N PHE A 127 13.02 -6.03 7.61
CA PHE A 127 12.82 -6.08 6.17
C PHE A 127 14.09 -6.63 5.56
N GLU A 128 14.02 -7.83 5.02
CA GLU A 128 15.09 -8.45 4.24
C GLU A 128 14.46 -9.06 2.99
N SER A 129 15.16 -8.96 1.87
CA SER A 129 14.82 -9.71 0.67
C SER A 129 15.87 -10.79 0.51
N LYS A 130 15.44 -12.05 0.65
CA LYS A 130 16.27 -13.24 0.47
C LYS A 130 15.89 -13.90 -0.83
N THR A 131 16.88 -14.17 -1.66
CA THR A 131 16.74 -14.97 -2.87
C THR A 131 16.23 -16.37 -2.52
N VAL A 132 15.28 -16.88 -3.30
CA VAL A 132 15.18 -18.30 -3.62
C VAL A 132 15.83 -18.53 -4.97
#